data_AF-A0A0L0V682-F1
#
_entry.id   AF-A0A0L0V682-F1
#
_cell.length_a   1.000
_cell.length_b   1.000
_cell.length_c   1.000
_cell.angle_alpha   90.00
_cell.angle_beta   90.00
_cell.angle_gamma   90.00
#
_symmetry.space_group_name_H-M   'P 1'
#
loop_
_entity.id
_entity.type
_entity.pdbx_description
1 polymer ?
#
loop_
_entity_poly.entity_id
_entity_poly.type
_entity_poly.pdbx_seq_one_letter_code
_entity_poly.pdbx_strand_id
1 'polypeptide(L)'
;MLDSAGKPSYMSEHQRHWHLGNLVTYGFERLETKCDLKRNEPSDPMSIDHVFPALSVDDLEKQENLLNQLHSKILPALKSQITSLLLALDPPSILKDPEQKLHLILKTQGELHYSLDQLEAAIDIVCPEPTIISN
;
A
#
# COMPACT_ATOMS: atom_id res chain seq x y z
N MET A 1 -28.34 -13.89 -46.58
CA MET A 1 -28.51 -14.72 -45.36
C MET A 1 -27.64 -14.09 -44.30
N LEU A 2 -28.25 -13.59 -43.22
CA LEU A 2 -27.66 -12.64 -42.28
C LEU A 2 -26.51 -13.21 -41.44
N ASP A 3 -25.44 -12.42 -41.40
CA ASP A 3 -24.59 -12.05 -40.27
C ASP A 3 -24.58 -12.97 -39.04
N SER A 4 -23.48 -13.70 -38.86
CA SER A 4 -23.21 -14.47 -37.65
C SER A 4 -22.50 -13.55 -36.66
N ALA A 5 -23.29 -12.79 -35.90
CA ALA A 5 -22.83 -11.95 -34.81
C ALA A 5 -21.92 -12.74 -33.84
N GLY A 6 -20.76 -12.14 -33.53
CA GLY A 6 -19.76 -12.70 -32.66
C GLY A 6 -20.35 -13.09 -31.30
N LYS A 7 -20.09 -14.32 -30.87
CA LYS A 7 -20.30 -14.71 -29.48
C LYS A 7 -19.34 -13.90 -28.60
N PRO A 8 -19.78 -13.29 -27.49
CA PRO A 8 -18.84 -12.79 -26.50
C PRO A 8 -18.02 -13.99 -26.01
N SER A 9 -16.70 -13.85 -26.10
CA SER A 9 -15.76 -14.87 -25.61
C SER A 9 -15.87 -14.96 -24.10
N TYR A 10 -16.80 -15.77 -23.61
CA TYR A 10 -16.87 -16.14 -22.20
C TYR A 10 -15.57 -16.85 -21.83
N MET A 11 -14.71 -16.19 -21.04
CA MET A 11 -13.53 -16.82 -20.45
C MET A 11 -14.00 -17.99 -19.58
N SER A 12 -13.35 -19.15 -19.71
CA SER A 12 -13.64 -20.29 -18.83
C SER A 12 -13.35 -19.92 -17.38
N GLU A 13 -14.03 -20.57 -16.42
CA GLU A 13 -13.80 -20.34 -14.99
C GLU A 13 -12.32 -20.48 -14.61
N HIS A 14 -11.64 -21.47 -15.17
CA HIS A 14 -10.20 -21.66 -15.01
C HIS A 14 -9.39 -20.46 -15.51
N GLN A 15 -9.76 -19.89 -16.66
CA GLN A 15 -9.08 -18.72 -17.21
C GLN A 15 -9.36 -17.45 -16.38
N ARG A 16 -10.57 -17.33 -15.79
CA ARG A 16 -10.91 -16.24 -14.87
C ARG A 16 -10.11 -16.34 -13.57
N HIS A 17 -10.05 -17.51 -12.95
CA HIS A 17 -9.25 -17.74 -11.74
C HIS A 17 -7.76 -17.51 -12.01
N TRP A 18 -7.26 -17.93 -13.17
CA TRP A 18 -5.87 -17.70 -13.56
C TRP A 18 -5.56 -16.20 -13.73
N HIS A 19 -6.46 -15.46 -14.39
CA HIS A 19 -6.32 -14.01 -14.53
C HIS A 19 -6.35 -13.29 -13.16
N LEU A 20 -7.30 -13.65 -12.29
CA LEU A 20 -7.37 -13.12 -10.93
C LEU A 20 -6.13 -13.44 -10.10
N GLY A 21 -5.59 -14.66 -10.24
CA GLY A 21 -4.33 -15.06 -9.61
C GLY A 21 -3.18 -14.17 -10.03
N ASN A 22 -3.02 -13.90 -11.34
CA ASN A 22 -1.97 -13.00 -11.84
C ASN A 22 -2.15 -11.57 -11.32
N LEU A 23 -3.38 -11.06 -11.24
CA LEU A 23 -3.64 -9.75 -10.68
C LEU A 23 -3.24 -9.67 -9.20
N VAL A 24 -3.52 -10.73 -8.43
CA VAL A 24 -3.11 -10.83 -7.03
C VAL A 24 -1.58 -10.84 -6.90
N THR A 25 -0.88 -11.61 -7.73
CA THR A 25 0.59 -11.62 -7.77
C THR A 25 1.14 -10.24 -8.07
N TYR A 26 0.66 -9.59 -9.13
CA TYR A 26 1.05 -8.23 -9.49
C TYR A 26 0.76 -7.21 -8.37
N GLY A 27 -0.35 -7.37 -7.66
CA GLY A 27 -0.69 -6.56 -6.50
C GLY A 27 0.35 -6.66 -5.38
N PHE A 28 0.90 -7.87 -5.13
CA PHE A 28 1.96 -8.07 -4.15
C PHE A 28 3.31 -7.53 -4.63
N GLU A 29 3.68 -7.74 -5.89
CA GLU A 29 4.92 -7.17 -6.48
C GLU A 29 4.94 -5.64 -6.34
N ARG A 30 3.80 -4.99 -6.56
CA ARG A 30 3.67 -3.53 -6.39
C ARG A 30 3.80 -3.11 -4.93
N LEU A 31 3.28 -3.90 -3.98
CA LEU A 31 3.42 -3.63 -2.55
C LEU A 31 4.88 -3.81 -2.08
N GLU A 32 5.54 -4.87 -2.54
CA GLU A 32 6.95 -5.16 -2.26
C GLU A 32 7.84 -4.02 -2.77
N THR A 33 7.68 -3.63 -4.04
CA THR A 33 8.42 -2.50 -4.63
C THR A 33 8.27 -1.21 -3.82
N LYS A 34 7.05 -0.92 -3.33
CA LYS A 34 6.81 0.27 -2.50
C LYS A 34 7.54 0.21 -1.15
N CYS A 35 7.60 -0.97 -0.52
CA CYS A 35 8.33 -1.14 0.72
C CYS A 35 9.85 -1.08 0.52
N ASP A 36 10.36 -1.62 -0.59
CA ASP A 36 11.80 -1.68 -0.89
C ASP A 36 12.41 -0.35 -1.30
N LEU A 37 11.67 0.48 -2.05
CA LEU A 37 12.12 1.85 -2.39
C LEU A 37 12.48 2.65 -1.13
N LYS A 38 11.78 2.39 -0.01
CA LYS A 38 11.96 3.07 1.28
C LYS A 38 13.14 2.57 2.10
N ARG A 39 13.67 1.38 1.81
CA ARG A 39 14.87 0.85 2.48
C ARG A 39 16.15 1.44 1.92
N ASN A 40 16.11 1.87 0.65
CA ASN A 40 17.28 2.23 -0.13
C ASN A 40 17.48 3.74 -0.28
N GLU A 41 16.60 4.58 0.29
CA GLU A 41 16.93 5.99 0.46
C GLU A 41 18.08 6.10 1.48
N PRO A 42 19.27 6.55 1.06
CA PRO A 42 20.37 6.74 1.98
C PRO A 42 20.04 7.98 2.82
N SER A 43 19.49 7.78 4.01
CA SER A 43 19.63 8.78 5.07
C SER A 43 21.12 8.84 5.40
N ASP A 44 21.87 9.74 4.77
CA ASP A 44 23.31 9.88 4.94
C ASP A 44 23.60 10.33 6.39
N PRO A 45 24.05 9.47 7.31
CA PRO A 45 24.03 9.78 8.75
C PRO A 45 25.22 10.64 9.21
N MET A 46 26.11 11.05 8.30
CA MET A 46 27.50 11.37 8.68
C MET A 46 27.94 12.83 8.46
N SER A 47 27.04 13.80 8.29
CA SER A 47 27.41 15.23 8.21
C SER A 47 26.76 16.05 9.32
N ILE A 48 27.54 16.40 10.34
CA ILE A 48 27.12 16.95 11.64
C ILE A 48 26.76 18.45 11.56
N ASP A 49 25.98 18.89 10.57
CA ASP A 49 25.50 20.29 10.52
C ASP A 49 24.07 20.39 9.96
N HIS A 50 23.18 19.60 10.53
CA HIS A 50 21.77 19.57 10.18
C HIS A 50 20.99 20.61 10.99
N VAL A 51 20.52 21.67 10.32
CA VAL A 51 19.58 22.64 10.92
C VAL A 51 18.17 22.16 10.66
N PHE A 52 17.45 21.81 11.73
CA PHE A 52 16.00 21.61 11.66
C PHE A 52 15.32 22.97 11.45
N PRO A 53 14.44 23.13 10.46
CA PRO A 53 13.70 24.36 10.28
C PRO A 53 12.89 24.67 11.55
N ALA A 54 12.90 25.93 11.99
CA ALA A 54 12.08 26.39 13.10
C ALA A 54 10.60 26.22 12.71
N LEU A 55 9.90 25.31 13.39
CA LEU A 55 8.50 25.02 13.14
C LEU A 55 7.61 26.19 13.61
N SER A 56 6.65 26.59 12.79
CA SER A 56 5.60 27.51 13.23
C SER A 56 4.58 26.79 14.12
N VAL A 57 3.74 27.56 14.83
CA VAL A 57 2.64 27.00 15.63
C VAL A 57 1.68 26.18 14.75
N ASP A 58 1.40 26.66 13.52
CA ASP A 58 0.54 25.95 12.56
C ASP A 58 1.16 24.63 12.10
N ASP A 59 2.48 24.56 11.98
CA ASP A 59 3.18 23.31 11.60
C ASP A 59 3.16 22.30 12.74
N LEU A 60 3.28 22.75 13.99
CA LEU A 60 3.16 21.90 15.17
C LEU A 60 1.75 21.31 15.30
N GLU A 61 0.70 22.10 15.08
CA GLU A 61 -0.69 21.62 15.10
C GLU A 61 -0.95 20.60 13.98
N LYS A 62 -0.40 20.82 12.78
CA LYS A 62 -0.49 19.84 11.68
C LYS A 62 0.22 18.53 12.04
N GLN A 63 1.43 18.58 12.60
CA GLN A 63 2.16 17.40 13.02
C GLN A 63 1.41 16.62 14.12
N GLU A 64 0.86 17.31 15.12
CA GLU A 64 0.05 16.67 16.17
C GLU A 64 -1.19 15.99 15.58
N ASN A 65 -1.91 16.67 14.68
CA ASN A 65 -3.05 16.09 13.98
C ASN A 65 -2.67 14.86 13.13
N LEU A 66 -1.52 14.87 12.48
CA LEU A 66 -1.01 13.74 11.71
C LEU A 66 -0.62 12.56 12.61
N LEU A 67 0.07 12.81 13.73
CA LEU A 67 0.39 11.79 14.74
C LEU A 67 -0.89 11.15 15.30
N ASN A 68 -1.90 11.96 15.58
CA ASN A 68 -3.22 11.47 16.01
C ASN A 68 -3.89 10.61 14.94
N GLN A 69 -3.81 10.99 13.65
CA GLN A 69 -4.33 10.18 12.55
C GLN A 69 -3.56 8.87 12.35
N LEU A 70 -2.22 8.91 12.47
CA LEU A 70 -1.37 7.73 12.43
C LEU A 70 -1.79 6.73 13.50
N HIS A 71 -1.87 7.19 14.75
CA HIS A 71 -2.19 6.34 15.89
C HIS A 71 -3.63 5.82 15.85
N SER A 72 -4.61 6.67 15.56
CA SER A 72 -6.04 6.32 15.69
C SER A 72 -6.65 5.65 14.45
N LYS A 73 -6.08 5.83 13.26
CA LYS A 73 -6.66 5.36 11.99
C LYS A 73 -5.70 4.52 11.17
N ILE A 74 -4.52 5.05 10.85
CA ILE A 74 -3.63 4.43 9.85
C ILE A 74 -3.03 3.13 10.38
N LEU A 75 -2.43 3.15 11.58
CA LEU A 75 -1.82 1.95 12.17
C LEU A 75 -2.85 0.84 12.46
N PRO A 76 -4.04 1.12 13.03
CA PRO A 76 -5.09 0.12 13.15
C PRO A 76 -5.55 -0.44 11.80
N ALA A 77 -5.69 0.40 10.76
CA ALA A 77 -6.07 -0.03 9.42
C ALA A 77 -5.03 -0.97 8.80
N LEU A 78 -3.75 -0.61 8.87
CA LEU A 78 -2.64 -1.45 8.41
C LEU A 78 -2.66 -2.82 9.09
N LYS A 79 -2.82 -2.86 10.41
CA LYS A 79 -2.94 -4.11 11.17
C LYS A 79 -4.12 -4.96 10.68
N SER A 80 -5.28 -4.34 10.48
CA SER A 80 -6.49 -5.03 10.01
C SER A 80 -6.32 -5.58 8.58
N GLN A 81 -5.75 -4.79 7.66
CA GLN A 81 -5.51 -5.18 6.28
C GLN A 81 -4.51 -6.34 6.19
N ILE A 82 -3.38 -6.26 6.91
CA ILE A 82 -2.38 -7.34 6.97
C ILE A 82 -3.00 -8.61 7.55
N THR A 83 -3.75 -8.51 8.65
CA THR A 83 -4.45 -9.66 9.24
C THR A 83 -5.45 -10.26 8.26
N SER A 84 -6.20 -9.42 7.54
CA SER A 84 -7.18 -9.88 6.54
C SER A 84 -6.50 -10.59 5.37
N LEU A 85 -5.36 -10.09 4.89
CA LEU A 85 -4.56 -10.76 3.87
C LEU A 85 -4.04 -12.11 4.35
N LEU A 86 -3.47 -12.19 5.56
CA LEU A 86 -3.00 -13.46 6.12
C LEU A 86 -4.11 -14.52 6.19
N LEU A 87 -5.32 -14.12 6.60
CA LEU A 87 -6.47 -15.02 6.65
C LEU A 87 -7.01 -15.39 5.27
N ALA A 88 -6.96 -14.47 4.30
CA ALA A 88 -7.45 -14.70 2.94
C ALA A 88 -6.47 -15.54 2.09
N LEU A 89 -5.17 -15.47 2.40
CA LEU A 89 -4.12 -16.25 1.76
C LEU A 89 -4.02 -17.70 2.26
N ASP A 90 -4.84 -18.09 3.23
CA ASP A 90 -4.94 -19.46 3.71
C ASP A 90 -5.38 -20.41 2.56
N PRO A 91 -4.56 -21.39 2.14
CA PRO A 91 -4.84 -22.20 0.96
C PRO A 91 -6.18 -22.96 1.00
N PRO A 92 -6.58 -23.60 2.12
CA PRO A 92 -7.91 -24.17 2.28
C PRO A 92 -9.03 -23.15 2.04
N SER A 93 -8.85 -21.92 2.52
CA SER A 93 -9.84 -20.86 2.35
C SER A 93 -10.01 -20.44 0.89
N ILE A 94 -8.92 -20.39 0.11
CA ILE A 94 -8.92 -20.05 -1.32
C ILE A 94 -9.59 -21.17 -2.12
N LEU A 95 -9.28 -22.43 -1.83
CA LEU A 95 -9.86 -23.57 -2.57
C LEU A 95 -11.38 -23.68 -2.40
N LYS A 96 -11.91 -23.19 -1.28
CA LYS A 96 -13.36 -23.23 -0.99
C LYS A 96 -14.16 -22.24 -1.86
N ASP A 97 -13.64 -21.03 -2.07
CA ASP A 97 -14.26 -20.01 -2.91
C ASP A 97 -13.18 -19.13 -3.56
N PRO A 98 -12.57 -19.58 -4.67
CA PRO A 98 -11.40 -18.95 -5.25
C PRO A 98 -11.71 -17.56 -5.79
N GLU A 99 -12.84 -17.37 -6.48
CA GLU A 99 -13.20 -16.07 -7.04
C GLU A 99 -13.43 -15.03 -5.94
N GLN A 100 -14.24 -15.35 -4.93
CA GLN A 100 -14.51 -14.42 -3.84
C GLN A 100 -13.24 -14.09 -3.06
N LYS A 101 -12.38 -15.08 -2.82
CA LYS A 101 -11.13 -14.91 -2.07
C LYS A 101 -10.11 -14.07 -2.81
N LEU A 102 -9.91 -14.31 -4.10
CA LEU A 102 -8.99 -13.52 -4.91
C LEU A 102 -9.46 -12.06 -5.02
N HIS A 103 -10.77 -11.82 -5.15
CA HIS A 103 -11.31 -10.45 -5.10
C HIS A 103 -11.11 -9.77 -3.73
N LEU A 104 -11.30 -10.50 -2.63
CA LEU A 104 -11.02 -9.99 -1.29
C LEU A 104 -9.54 -9.62 -1.13
N ILE A 105 -8.64 -10.46 -1.62
CA ILE A 105 -7.20 -10.19 -1.59
C ILE A 105 -6.88 -8.93 -2.39
N LEU A 106 -7.38 -8.80 -3.62
CA LEU A 106 -7.16 -7.62 -4.47
C LEU A 106 -7.64 -6.33 -3.80
N LYS A 107 -8.84 -6.35 -3.22
CA LYS A 107 -9.38 -5.21 -2.49
C LYS A 107 -8.47 -4.83 -1.32
N THR A 108 -8.08 -5.83 -0.51
CA THR A 108 -7.25 -5.60 0.68
C THR A 108 -5.85 -5.11 0.30
N GLN A 109 -5.27 -5.58 -0.82
CA GLN A 109 -4.01 -5.05 -1.36
C GLN A 109 -4.11 -3.57 -1.74
N GLY A 110 -5.22 -3.16 -2.37
CA GLY A 110 -5.46 -1.76 -2.72
C GLY A 110 -5.61 -0.86 -1.49
N GLU A 111 -6.35 -1.32 -0.48
CA GLU A 111 -6.49 -0.62 0.80
C GLU A 111 -5.14 -0.50 1.53
N LEU A 112 -4.36 -1.58 1.57
CA LEU A 112 -3.02 -1.59 2.14
C LEU A 112 -2.09 -0.62 1.41
N HIS A 113 -2.13 -0.61 0.07
CA HIS A 113 -1.34 0.32 -0.73
C HIS A 113 -1.61 1.78 -0.36
N TYR A 114 -2.89 2.13 -0.21
CA TYR A 114 -3.33 3.47 0.18
C TYR A 114 -2.94 3.83 1.61
N SER A 115 -3.07 2.90 2.56
CA SER A 115 -2.62 3.13 3.93
C SER A 115 -1.10 3.33 4.01
N LEU A 116 -0.32 2.66 3.14
CA LEU A 116 1.12 2.91 3.02
C LEU A 116 1.45 4.29 2.41
N ASP A 117 0.63 4.81 1.48
CA ASP A 117 0.77 6.19 0.97
C ASP A 117 0.54 7.22 2.09
N GLN A 118 -0.49 7.01 2.90
CA GLN A 118 -0.78 7.92 4.03
C GLN A 118 0.30 7.87 5.10
N LEU A 119 0.84 6.68 5.39
CA LEU A 119 1.93 6.51 6.33
C LEU A 119 3.19 7.25 5.87
N GLU A 120 3.53 7.15 4.59
CA GLU A 120 4.66 7.84 3.97
C GLU A 120 4.54 9.35 4.08
N ALA A 121 3.44 9.92 3.60
CA ALA A 121 3.21 11.36 3.68
C ALA A 121 3.24 11.88 5.13
N ALA A 122 2.80 11.07 6.09
CA ALA A 122 2.88 11.45 7.50
C ALA A 122 4.32 11.39 8.04
N ILE A 123 5.14 10.43 7.61
CA ILE A 123 6.56 10.35 7.97
C ILE A 123 7.31 11.57 7.43
N ASP A 124 7.10 11.93 6.17
CA ASP A 124 7.77 13.07 5.53
C ASP A 124 7.48 14.40 6.25
N ILE A 125 6.28 14.55 6.81
CA ILE A 125 5.87 15.78 7.51
C ILE A 125 6.32 15.77 8.99
N VAL A 126 6.26 14.63 9.66
CA VAL A 126 6.60 14.52 11.10
C VAL A 126 8.12 14.44 11.30
N CYS A 127 8.83 13.79 10.38
CA CYS A 127 10.27 13.58 10.41
C CYS A 127 10.91 14.16 9.13
N PRO A 128 10.92 15.49 8.95
CA PRO A 128 11.48 16.10 7.75
C PRO A 128 12.97 15.76 7.64
N GLU A 129 13.41 15.43 6.43
CA GLU A 129 14.83 15.26 6.17
C GLU A 129 15.60 16.54 6.49
N PRO A 130 16.79 16.45 7.10
CA PRO A 130 17.56 17.62 7.42
C PRO A 130 18.07 18.30 6.14
N THR A 131 17.73 19.58 5.97
CA THR A 131 18.25 20.40 4.88
C THR A 131 19.77 20.61 5.01
N ILE A 132 20.52 20.22 3.97
CA ILE A 132 21.96 20.52 3.87
C ILE A 132 22.13 21.99 3.49
N ILE A 133 22.74 22.79 4.36
CA ILE A 133 23.16 24.15 4.01
C ILE A 133 24.57 24.05 3.41
N SER A 134 24.70 24.30 2.11
CA SER A 134 26.01 24.48 1.48
C SER A 134 26.46 25.93 1.67
N ASN A 135 27.59 26.13 2.35
CA ASN A 135 28.25 27.44 2.52
C ASN A 135 28.97 27.90 1.25
#